data_AF-A3ZZD1-F1
#
_entry.id   AF-A3ZZD1-F1
#
_cell.length_a   1.000
_cell.length_b   1.000
_cell.length_c   1.000
_cell.angle_alpha   90.00
_cell.angle_beta   90.00
_cell.angle_gamma   90.00
#
_symmetry.space_group_name_H-M   'P 1'
#
loop_
_entity.id
_entity.type
_entity.pdbx_description
1 polymer ?
#
loop_
_entity_poly.entity_id
_entity_poly.type
_entity_poly.pdbx_seq_one_letter_code
_entity_poly.pdbx_strand_id
1 'polypeptide(L)'
;MRILSASTNVAESPAPSRVRKKENALVLWLSRRFQGSAGWMFSLLFHLLVVLALGLWILRDDRREGPPGIILGEADPTVPITEIPKWQPEVADIQGEVINDSTFALEELAQQLAQTAPSAAPIASIPSPALQFSDSATLTYVPPAGAGGFEGRDPAKQPGLLQQRGGSQATQDAVERALAWIAAQQNDDGHWDFNHRNGPQGARATDPGTAHALTGATGLALLPFLGKGYTHLRESPYQETVAKGLYYLRTNMIVSNRGGDLTGGSKFGMYCHGLAAIALCEAYAMTEDPDLRQDAQEAVKFIEFAQHLEGGWRYQPGEPGDTSVYGWQLMALKSALIGGLQVSSAKVGLAEYFLDTVQTDAGAYYGYQRPGKRPTTTAIGLLSRMYLGWRRNDRRLQRGAKFLATEGPSQRDMYFNYYATNVMAHQGGPAWTKWNDKLSNYLVQSQSTKLYEAGSWRFDDPYFEEGGRLYTTCLAAMILEVYYRHMPLYSDQSIDFTF
;
A
#
# COMPACT_ATOMS: atom_id res chain seq x y z
N MET A 1 72.78 60.27 -1.26
CA MET A 1 74.21 60.46 -0.93
C MET A 1 74.33 60.39 0.59
N ARG A 2 75.19 59.50 1.11
CA ARG A 2 75.42 59.25 2.55
C ARG A 2 75.89 60.51 3.28
N ILE A 3 75.71 60.53 4.61
CA ILE A 3 76.69 60.79 5.71
C ILE A 3 75.83 61.10 6.96
N LEU A 4 75.65 60.25 7.97
CA LEU A 4 76.53 59.70 9.02
C LEU A 4 77.10 60.68 10.07
N SER A 5 76.74 60.36 11.32
CA SER A 5 77.49 60.45 12.59
C SER A 5 77.50 61.76 13.40
N ALA A 6 77.11 61.63 14.68
CA ALA A 6 77.97 61.64 15.88
C ALA A 6 77.04 61.55 17.12
N SER A 7 77.07 60.50 17.94
CA SER A 7 78.03 60.20 19.04
C SER A 7 78.05 61.25 20.15
N THR A 8 77.56 60.87 21.35
CA THR A 8 78.34 60.86 22.61
C THR A 8 77.55 60.18 23.75
N ASN A 9 78.32 59.48 24.61
CA ASN A 9 77.97 58.55 25.68
C ASN A 9 77.36 59.18 26.95
N VAL A 10 76.77 58.34 27.84
CA VAL A 10 77.37 57.90 29.14
C VAL A 10 76.31 57.31 30.12
N ALA A 11 76.73 56.23 30.80
CA ALA A 11 76.36 55.68 32.12
C ALA A 11 75.25 54.61 32.26
N GLU A 12 75.69 53.43 32.72
CA GLU A 12 74.91 52.28 33.19
C GLU A 12 74.60 52.32 34.70
N SER A 13 73.46 51.69 35.04
CA SER A 13 73.14 50.91 36.26
C SER A 13 72.83 51.64 37.58
N PRO A 14 72.08 51.05 38.54
CA PRO A 14 71.30 49.78 38.51
C PRO A 14 69.80 49.95 38.89
N ALA A 15 68.97 48.96 38.55
CA ALA A 15 67.59 48.83 39.04
C ALA A 15 67.58 48.49 40.55
N PRO A 16 66.52 48.86 41.31
CA PRO A 16 65.44 47.88 41.49
C PRO A 16 64.02 48.43 41.78
N SER A 17 63.10 47.47 41.76
CA SER A 17 61.81 47.38 42.48
C SER A 17 60.51 47.66 41.69
N ARG A 18 59.92 46.54 41.27
CA ARG A 18 58.52 46.37 40.86
C ARG A 18 57.59 46.71 42.01
N VAL A 19 56.58 47.55 41.76
CA VAL A 19 55.29 47.50 42.47
C VAL A 19 54.23 47.05 41.47
N ARG A 20 53.85 45.77 41.58
CA ARG A 20 52.72 45.15 40.87
C ARG A 20 51.40 45.71 41.42
N LYS A 21 50.63 46.45 40.62
CA LYS A 21 49.17 46.46 40.78
C LYS A 21 48.65 45.12 40.27
N LYS A 22 48.17 44.26 41.17
CA LYS A 22 47.40 43.07 40.82
C LYS A 22 46.03 43.53 40.31
N GLU A 23 45.93 43.83 39.02
CA GLU A 23 44.63 43.75 38.35
C GLU A 23 44.33 42.27 38.11
N ASN A 24 43.25 41.79 38.72
CA ASN A 24 42.86 40.38 38.65
C ASN A 24 42.59 40.00 37.20
N ALA A 25 43.50 39.22 36.59
CA ALA A 25 43.37 38.69 35.23
C ALA A 25 42.01 38.00 34.97
N LEU A 26 41.37 37.51 36.04
CA LEU A 26 40.05 36.89 36.03
C LEU A 26 38.93 37.89 35.65
N VAL A 27 39.03 39.16 36.04
CA VAL A 27 38.04 40.21 35.72
C VAL A 27 38.15 40.65 34.25
N LEU A 28 39.37 40.77 33.73
CA LEU A 28 39.61 41.07 32.31
C LEU A 28 39.26 39.88 31.40
N TRP A 29 39.43 38.65 31.89
CA TRP A 29 39.01 37.44 31.17
C TRP A 29 37.49 37.29 31.15
N LEU A 30 36.80 37.50 32.29
CA LEU A 30 35.34 37.46 32.36
C LEU A 30 34.69 38.55 31.50
N SER A 31 35.17 39.80 31.58
CA SER A 31 34.58 40.90 30.79
C SER A 31 34.67 40.68 29.28
N ARG A 32 35.78 40.12 28.78
CA ARG A 32 35.92 39.76 27.35
C ARG A 32 35.05 38.57 26.94
N ARG A 33 34.81 37.61 27.85
CA ARG A 33 33.93 36.46 27.59
C ARG A 33 32.46 36.87 27.54
N PHE A 34 32.05 37.82 28.38
CA PHE A 34 30.66 38.29 28.48
C PHE A 34 30.25 39.32 27.42
N GLN A 35 31.19 40.06 26.83
CA GLN A 35 30.87 40.99 25.73
C GLN A 35 30.43 40.29 24.44
N GLY A 36 30.81 39.02 24.22
CA GLY A 36 30.36 38.22 23.07
C GLY A 36 29.11 37.36 23.32
N SER A 37 28.67 37.20 24.58
CA SER A 37 27.58 36.29 24.97
C SER A 37 26.26 37.00 25.29
N ALA A 38 26.26 38.34 25.38
CA ALA A 38 25.06 39.12 25.71
C ALA A 38 23.92 38.90 24.71
N GLY A 39 24.22 38.76 23.41
CA GLY A 39 23.22 38.55 22.37
C GLY A 39 22.46 37.22 22.50
N TRP A 40 23.17 36.13 22.80
CA TRP A 40 22.50 34.83 22.99
C TRP A 40 21.69 34.79 24.28
N MET A 41 22.17 35.43 25.35
CA MET A 41 21.41 35.54 26.60
C MET A 41 20.13 36.35 26.41
N PHE A 42 20.18 37.46 25.67
CA PHE A 42 18.98 38.24 25.33
C PHE A 42 17.99 37.44 24.46
N SER A 43 18.50 36.70 23.46
CA SER A 43 17.66 35.85 22.62
C SER A 43 16.99 34.73 23.42
N LEU A 44 17.74 34.06 24.29
CA LEU A 44 17.21 33.02 25.18
C LEU A 44 16.14 33.57 26.12
N LEU A 45 16.39 34.73 26.73
CA LEU A 45 15.43 35.37 27.63
C LEU A 45 14.15 35.78 26.88
N PHE A 46 14.28 36.30 25.67
CA PHE A 46 13.14 36.67 24.83
C PHE A 46 12.29 35.44 24.47
N HIS A 47 12.90 34.35 24.00
CA HIS A 47 12.15 33.14 23.65
C HIS A 47 11.52 32.49 24.89
N LEU A 48 12.20 32.51 26.05
CA LEU A 48 11.64 32.03 27.31
C LEU A 48 10.37 32.82 27.70
N LEU A 49 10.41 34.15 27.55
CA LEU A 49 9.26 35.01 27.83
C LEU A 49 8.10 34.76 26.85
N VAL A 50 8.40 34.50 25.57
CA VAL A 50 7.38 34.14 24.56
C VAL A 50 6.71 32.80 24.92
N VAL A 51 7.49 31.78 25.30
CA VAL A 51 6.94 30.48 25.73
C VAL A 51 6.10 30.62 26.99
N LEU A 52 6.52 31.43 27.96
CA LEU A 52 5.73 31.73 29.16
C LEU A 52 4.43 32.47 28.83
N ALA A 53 4.48 33.44 27.92
CA ALA A 53 3.30 34.17 27.48
C ALA A 53 2.30 33.26 26.75
N LEU A 54 2.79 32.36 25.87
CA LEU A 54 1.98 31.36 25.19
C LEU A 54 1.40 30.32 26.16
N GLY A 55 2.19 29.87 27.14
CA GLY A 55 1.71 28.98 28.20
C GLY A 55 0.61 29.62 29.05
N LEU A 56 0.77 30.89 29.40
CA LEU A 56 -0.26 31.66 30.11
C LEU A 56 -1.49 31.97 29.25
N TRP A 57 -1.33 32.08 27.93
CA TRP A 57 -2.45 32.19 26.99
C TRP A 57 -3.26 30.89 26.93
N ILE A 58 -2.60 29.74 26.81
CA ILE A 58 -3.27 28.42 26.81
C ILE A 58 -4.01 28.17 28.13
N LEU A 59 -3.52 28.74 29.23
CA LEU A 59 -4.15 28.63 30.55
C LEU A 59 -5.30 29.66 30.78
N ARG A 60 -5.58 30.54 29.81
CA ARG A 60 -6.60 31.60 29.93
C ARG A 60 -7.81 31.29 29.02
N ASP A 61 -8.87 30.82 29.69
CA ASP A 61 -10.25 30.44 29.26
C ASP A 61 -10.46 29.00 28.74
N ASP A 62 -11.40 28.19 29.25
CA ASP A 62 -12.56 28.44 30.11
C ASP A 62 -12.72 27.32 31.17
N ARG A 63 -12.64 27.66 32.46
CA ARG A 63 -13.25 26.86 33.54
C ARG A 63 -14.45 27.61 34.09
N ARG A 64 -15.60 27.43 33.45
CA ARG A 64 -16.89 27.44 34.16
C ARG A 64 -17.30 25.99 34.35
N GLU A 65 -17.75 25.67 35.57
CA GLU A 65 -18.00 24.34 36.16
C GLU A 65 -16.77 23.78 36.89
N GLY A 66 -16.80 23.87 38.23
CA GLY A 66 -15.75 23.40 39.14
C GLY A 66 -15.78 21.88 39.37
N PRO A 67 -14.85 21.34 40.18
CA PRO A 67 -14.76 19.90 40.40
C PRO A 67 -15.74 19.44 41.48
N PRO A 68 -16.40 18.28 41.34
CA PRO A 68 -16.73 17.44 42.48
C PRO A 68 -15.59 16.42 42.63
N GLY A 69 -14.86 16.34 43.74
CA GLY A 69 -15.40 16.08 45.08
C GLY A 69 -15.63 14.58 45.19
N ILE A 70 -14.69 13.84 45.79
CA ILE A 70 -14.85 12.41 46.11
C ILE A 70 -15.93 12.31 47.19
N ILE A 71 -17.09 11.77 46.81
CA ILE A 71 -18.14 11.37 47.75
C ILE A 71 -17.98 9.85 47.96
N LEU A 72 -17.55 9.44 49.15
CA LEU A 72 -17.77 8.09 49.65
C LEU A 72 -19.24 7.98 50.04
N GLY A 73 -20.05 7.47 49.11
CA GLY A 73 -21.47 7.14 49.32
C GLY A 73 -21.68 5.66 49.09
N GLU A 74 -22.01 4.95 50.16
CA GLU A 74 -22.47 3.56 50.13
C GLU A 74 -23.88 3.54 49.52
N ALA A 75 -24.05 2.89 48.36
CA ALA A 75 -25.35 2.59 47.77
C ALA A 75 -25.26 1.32 46.88
N ASP A 76 -26.22 0.43 47.13
CA ASP A 76 -26.45 -0.90 46.55
C ASP A 76 -26.62 -0.93 45.01
N PRO A 77 -26.52 -2.11 44.36
CA PRO A 77 -26.11 -2.27 42.98
C PRO A 77 -27.26 -2.16 41.97
N THR A 78 -26.85 -2.16 40.69
CA THR A 78 -27.64 -2.28 39.44
C THR A 78 -28.00 -0.96 38.75
N VAL A 79 -27.01 -0.43 38.01
CA VAL A 79 -27.30 0.34 36.79
C VAL A 79 -27.00 -0.59 35.60
N PRO A 80 -27.95 -0.84 34.69
CA PRO A 80 -27.73 -1.72 33.55
C PRO A 80 -26.69 -1.11 32.61
N ILE A 81 -25.73 -1.91 32.20
CA ILE A 81 -24.85 -1.60 31.07
C ILE A 81 -25.78 -1.34 29.88
N THR A 82 -25.75 -0.13 29.32
CA THR A 82 -26.44 0.16 28.06
C THR A 82 -25.72 -0.66 26.99
N GLU A 83 -26.36 -1.72 26.53
CA GLU A 83 -25.85 -2.55 25.44
C GLU A 83 -25.62 -1.64 24.22
N ILE A 84 -24.36 -1.58 23.78
CA ILE A 84 -24.01 -1.09 22.45
C ILE A 84 -24.80 -1.98 21.48
N PRO A 85 -25.64 -1.43 20.57
CA PRO A 85 -26.41 -2.25 19.66
C PRO A 85 -25.43 -3.05 18.79
N LYS A 86 -25.34 -4.36 19.06
CA LYS A 86 -24.70 -5.31 18.15
C LYS A 86 -25.51 -5.29 16.88
N TRP A 87 -24.98 -4.69 15.83
CA TRP A 87 -25.52 -4.87 14.50
C TRP A 87 -25.44 -6.36 14.15
N GLN A 88 -26.60 -7.01 14.09
CA GLN A 88 -26.75 -8.37 13.60
C GLN A 88 -27.34 -8.27 12.18
N PRO A 89 -26.58 -8.59 11.12
CA PRO A 89 -27.15 -8.69 9.80
C PRO A 89 -28.21 -9.81 9.81
N GLU A 90 -29.36 -9.55 9.20
CA GLU A 90 -30.42 -10.53 8.99
C GLU A 90 -29.93 -11.53 7.91
N VAL A 91 -29.34 -12.65 8.34
CA VAL A 91 -28.84 -13.71 7.46
C VAL A 91 -29.94 -14.75 7.27
N ALA A 92 -30.34 -15.00 6.03
CA ALA A 92 -31.23 -16.11 5.72
C ALA A 92 -30.49 -17.45 5.92
N ASP A 93 -31.07 -18.35 6.73
CA ASP A 93 -30.55 -19.70 6.97
C ASP A 93 -30.58 -20.54 5.68
N ILE A 94 -29.42 -20.99 5.21
CA ILE A 94 -29.32 -21.99 4.14
C ILE A 94 -29.00 -23.34 4.80
N GLN A 95 -30.05 -24.14 5.03
CA GLN A 95 -29.91 -25.54 5.43
C GLN A 95 -29.71 -26.42 4.19
N GLY A 96 -28.53 -27.03 4.04
CA GLY A 96 -28.24 -28.02 3.01
C GLY A 96 -27.19 -29.03 3.49
N GLU A 97 -27.52 -30.32 3.38
CA GLU A 97 -26.76 -31.47 3.87
C GLU A 97 -25.38 -31.64 3.20
N VAL A 98 -24.37 -31.90 4.03
CA VAL A 98 -22.98 -32.18 3.64
C VAL A 98 -22.80 -33.69 3.45
N ILE A 99 -22.42 -34.13 2.25
CA ILE A 99 -21.90 -35.49 2.02
C ILE A 99 -20.40 -35.37 1.79
N ASN A 100 -19.61 -36.04 2.64
CA ASN A 100 -18.16 -36.01 2.67
C ASN A 100 -17.63 -37.43 2.42
N ASP A 101 -16.96 -37.68 1.28
CA ASP A 101 -16.18 -38.90 1.10
C ASP A 101 -15.10 -38.71 0.02
N SER A 102 -13.82 -38.66 0.41
CA SER A 102 -12.66 -38.61 -0.52
C SER A 102 -11.32 -38.83 0.22
N THR A 103 -11.02 -40.06 0.63
CA THR A 103 -9.67 -40.44 1.12
C THR A 103 -8.95 -41.52 0.30
N PHE A 104 -9.38 -41.82 -0.92
CA PHE A 104 -8.80 -42.96 -1.67
C PHE A 104 -8.04 -42.63 -2.97
N ALA A 105 -7.83 -41.35 -3.34
CA ALA A 105 -7.29 -40.99 -4.67
C ALA A 105 -5.87 -40.39 -4.70
N LEU A 106 -5.19 -40.23 -3.55
CA LEU A 106 -3.90 -39.52 -3.49
C LEU A 106 -2.66 -40.41 -3.65
N GLU A 107 -2.77 -41.72 -3.41
CA GLU A 107 -1.62 -42.61 -3.36
C GLU A 107 -1.23 -43.16 -4.75
N GLU A 108 -2.18 -43.22 -5.69
CA GLU A 108 -1.97 -43.76 -7.04
C GLU A 108 -1.38 -42.73 -8.03
N LEU A 109 -1.62 -41.43 -7.80
CA LEU A 109 -1.11 -40.34 -8.64
C LEU A 109 0.39 -40.06 -8.41
N ALA A 110 0.87 -40.32 -7.19
CA ALA A 110 2.27 -40.09 -6.80
C ALA A 110 3.25 -41.07 -7.50
N GLN A 111 2.82 -42.29 -7.80
CA GLN A 111 3.67 -43.28 -8.49
C GLN A 111 3.79 -43.02 -10.01
N GLN A 112 2.80 -42.37 -10.62
CA GLN A 112 2.81 -42.11 -12.07
C GLN A 112 3.70 -40.90 -12.47
N LEU A 113 3.90 -39.93 -11.56
CA LEU A 113 4.71 -38.74 -11.83
C LEU A 113 6.23 -38.97 -11.73
N ALA A 114 6.67 -40.06 -11.10
CA ALA A 114 8.09 -40.38 -10.94
C ALA A 114 8.77 -40.92 -12.22
N GLN A 115 8.01 -41.27 -13.27
CA GLN A 115 8.53 -42.01 -14.43
C GLN A 115 8.72 -41.18 -15.73
N THR A 116 8.50 -39.86 -15.74
CA THR A 116 8.42 -39.09 -17.00
C THR A 116 9.35 -37.87 -17.13
N ALA A 117 10.46 -37.79 -16.40
CA ALA A 117 11.42 -36.68 -16.57
C ALA A 117 12.52 -36.99 -17.61
N PRO A 118 12.66 -36.23 -18.71
CA PRO A 118 13.86 -36.26 -19.55
C PRO A 118 14.80 -35.08 -19.30
N SER A 119 16.06 -35.38 -19.61
CA SER A 119 17.33 -34.69 -19.33
C SER A 119 17.59 -33.38 -20.09
N ALA A 120 18.49 -32.58 -19.51
CA ALA A 120 18.98 -31.27 -19.94
C ALA A 120 19.80 -31.27 -21.25
N ALA A 121 19.76 -30.13 -21.96
CA ALA A 121 20.70 -29.75 -23.02
C ALA A 121 20.94 -28.22 -23.05
N PRO A 122 22.05 -27.73 -23.62
CA PRO A 122 22.78 -26.57 -23.12
C PRO A 122 22.44 -25.21 -23.76
N ILE A 123 22.81 -24.15 -23.03
CA ILE A 123 22.58 -22.72 -23.29
C ILE A 123 23.58 -22.21 -24.34
N ALA A 124 23.09 -21.55 -25.40
CA ALA A 124 23.91 -20.75 -26.31
C ALA A 124 23.53 -19.27 -26.18
N SER A 125 24.55 -18.41 -26.11
CA SER A 125 24.52 -16.97 -25.92
C SER A 125 24.09 -16.21 -27.18
N ILE A 126 23.25 -15.17 -27.02
CA ILE A 126 22.89 -14.21 -28.08
C ILE A 126 23.16 -12.77 -27.56
N PRO A 127 23.77 -11.87 -28.36
CA PRO A 127 24.24 -10.55 -27.93
C PRO A 127 23.13 -9.48 -27.91
N SER A 128 23.24 -8.52 -26.99
CA SER A 128 22.33 -7.38 -26.81
C SER A 128 22.60 -6.23 -27.80
N PRO A 129 21.58 -5.64 -28.44
CA PRO A 129 21.73 -4.35 -29.12
C PRO A 129 21.45 -3.18 -28.15
N ALA A 130 22.35 -2.20 -28.14
CA ALA A 130 22.20 -0.95 -27.39
C ALA A 130 21.18 -0.03 -28.08
N LEU A 131 20.14 0.40 -27.36
CA LEU A 131 19.23 1.46 -27.78
C LEU A 131 19.66 2.79 -27.16
N GLN A 132 20.03 3.76 -28.00
CA GLN A 132 20.26 5.15 -27.60
C GLN A 132 18.91 5.90 -27.59
N PHE A 133 18.50 6.43 -26.44
CA PHE A 133 17.35 7.32 -26.33
C PHE A 133 17.82 8.77 -26.23
N SER A 134 17.22 9.66 -27.03
CA SER A 134 17.49 11.10 -27.04
C SER A 134 16.82 11.81 -25.86
N ASP A 135 17.59 12.63 -25.15
CA ASP A 135 17.15 13.53 -24.08
C ASP A 135 16.23 14.64 -24.64
N SER A 136 14.92 14.40 -24.77
CA SER A 136 13.86 15.43 -24.79
C SER A 136 12.50 14.78 -25.07
N ALA A 137 11.76 14.42 -24.02
CA ALA A 137 10.31 14.63 -23.89
C ALA A 137 9.78 13.86 -22.66
N THR A 138 9.48 14.60 -21.58
CA THR A 138 8.54 14.14 -20.55
C THR A 138 7.13 14.16 -21.15
N LEU A 139 6.81 13.11 -21.91
CA LEU A 139 5.44 12.87 -22.38
C LEU A 139 4.62 12.34 -21.21
N THR A 140 3.59 13.08 -20.79
CA THR A 140 2.60 12.59 -19.82
C THR A 140 1.68 11.61 -20.54
N TYR A 141 1.58 10.38 -20.04
CA TYR A 141 0.60 9.42 -20.56
C TYR A 141 -0.80 9.80 -20.07
N VAL A 142 -1.78 9.83 -20.99
CA VAL A 142 -3.19 10.11 -20.68
C VAL A 142 -4.01 8.93 -21.20
N PRO A 143 -4.54 8.03 -20.35
CA PRO A 143 -5.44 7.01 -20.83
C PRO A 143 -6.75 7.63 -21.30
N PRO A 144 -7.44 7.02 -22.28
CA PRO A 144 -8.78 7.43 -22.67
C PRO A 144 -9.76 7.37 -21.49
N ALA A 145 -10.68 8.34 -21.42
CA ALA A 145 -11.72 8.38 -20.40
C ALA A 145 -12.66 7.15 -20.47
N GLY A 146 -13.01 6.58 -19.31
CA GLY A 146 -14.06 5.56 -19.18
C GLY A 146 -13.61 4.08 -19.26
N ALA A 147 -12.35 3.77 -19.55
CA ALA A 147 -11.85 2.40 -19.59
C ALA A 147 -11.20 1.98 -18.25
N GLY A 148 -11.98 1.32 -17.40
CA GLY A 148 -11.50 0.77 -16.12
C GLY A 148 -11.59 1.70 -14.91
N GLY A 149 -12.45 2.72 -14.95
CA GLY A 149 -12.62 3.70 -13.87
C GLY A 149 -13.27 3.15 -12.60
N PHE A 150 -13.48 4.05 -11.63
CA PHE A 150 -14.00 3.75 -10.29
C PHE A 150 -15.50 4.05 -10.13
N GLU A 151 -16.21 4.30 -11.22
CA GLU A 151 -17.62 4.70 -11.22
C GLU A 151 -18.53 3.61 -10.63
N GLY A 152 -18.12 2.34 -10.71
CA GLY A 152 -18.85 1.22 -10.11
C GLY A 152 -18.85 1.21 -8.59
N ARG A 153 -17.95 1.98 -7.96
CA ARG A 153 -17.84 2.11 -6.50
C ARG A 153 -18.88 3.07 -5.91
N ASP A 154 -19.74 3.67 -6.74
CA ASP A 154 -20.93 4.38 -6.31
C ASP A 154 -21.99 3.40 -5.77
N PRO A 155 -22.41 3.50 -4.49
CA PRO A 155 -23.40 2.62 -3.87
C PRO A 155 -24.70 2.53 -4.67
N ALA A 156 -25.09 3.61 -5.36
CA ALA A 156 -26.31 3.61 -6.17
C ALA A 156 -26.23 2.67 -7.39
N LYS A 157 -25.01 2.38 -7.89
CA LYS A 157 -24.78 1.54 -9.08
C LYS A 157 -24.45 0.09 -8.73
N GLN A 158 -23.97 -0.17 -7.51
CA GLN A 158 -23.49 -1.49 -7.11
C GLN A 158 -24.53 -2.61 -7.24
N PRO A 159 -25.81 -2.45 -6.80
CA PRO A 159 -26.79 -3.53 -6.92
C PRO A 159 -27.01 -3.99 -8.36
N GLY A 160 -27.07 -3.02 -9.30
CA GLY A 160 -27.22 -3.31 -10.72
C GLY A 160 -25.99 -4.01 -11.31
N LEU A 161 -24.79 -3.52 -11.00
CA LEU A 161 -23.53 -4.12 -11.48
C LEU A 161 -23.32 -5.53 -10.92
N LEU A 162 -23.66 -5.74 -9.65
CA LEU A 162 -23.58 -7.05 -8.99
C LEU A 162 -24.45 -8.07 -9.73
N GLN A 163 -25.73 -7.75 -9.96
CA GLN A 163 -26.66 -8.63 -10.67
C GLN A 163 -26.19 -8.90 -12.11
N GLN A 164 -25.72 -7.88 -12.82
CA GLN A 164 -25.27 -8.01 -14.22
C GLN A 164 -24.00 -8.83 -14.38
N ARG A 165 -23.09 -8.81 -13.38
CA ARG A 165 -21.75 -9.39 -13.49
C ARG A 165 -21.57 -10.71 -12.73
N GLY A 166 -22.66 -11.24 -12.17
CA GLY A 166 -22.70 -12.57 -11.56
C GLY A 166 -22.39 -12.59 -10.07
N GLY A 167 -22.45 -11.45 -9.38
CA GLY A 167 -22.41 -11.44 -7.93
C GLY A 167 -23.80 -11.65 -7.31
N SER A 168 -23.83 -11.83 -6.00
CA SER A 168 -25.06 -12.09 -5.24
C SER A 168 -25.09 -11.29 -3.93
N GLN A 169 -26.26 -11.19 -3.30
CA GLN A 169 -26.37 -10.55 -1.98
C GLN A 169 -25.42 -11.23 -0.97
N ALA A 170 -25.32 -12.56 -1.00
CA ALA A 170 -24.40 -13.30 -0.12
C ALA A 170 -22.93 -12.88 -0.31
N THR A 171 -22.50 -12.59 -1.55
CA THR A 171 -21.14 -12.05 -1.79
C THR A 171 -20.97 -10.64 -1.23
N GLN A 172 -21.99 -9.80 -1.30
CA GLN A 172 -21.95 -8.45 -0.70
C GLN A 172 -21.91 -8.51 0.83
N ASP A 173 -22.75 -9.35 1.42
CA ASP A 173 -22.78 -9.52 2.88
C ASP A 173 -21.44 -10.08 3.38
N ALA A 174 -20.80 -10.96 2.60
CA ALA A 174 -19.47 -11.45 2.91
C ALA A 174 -18.41 -10.33 2.87
N VAL A 175 -18.48 -9.42 1.90
CA VAL A 175 -17.61 -8.23 1.87
C VAL A 175 -17.84 -7.36 3.10
N GLU A 176 -19.09 -7.02 3.44
CA GLU A 176 -19.38 -6.17 4.61
C GLU A 176 -18.88 -6.80 5.93
N ARG A 177 -19.07 -8.11 6.12
CA ARG A 177 -18.51 -8.81 7.29
C ARG A 177 -16.98 -8.75 7.32
N ALA A 178 -16.33 -8.83 6.16
CA ALA A 178 -14.88 -8.69 6.06
C ALA A 178 -14.42 -7.28 6.41
N LEU A 179 -15.10 -6.25 5.93
CA LEU A 179 -14.81 -4.85 6.26
C LEU A 179 -14.97 -4.58 7.76
N ALA A 180 -16.03 -5.10 8.37
CA ALA A 180 -16.20 -5.04 9.82
C ALA A 180 -15.04 -5.70 10.58
N TRP A 181 -14.60 -6.89 10.14
CA TRP A 181 -13.47 -7.58 10.74
C TRP A 181 -12.15 -6.81 10.56
N ILE A 182 -11.89 -6.27 9.37
CA ILE A 182 -10.68 -5.48 9.07
C ILE A 182 -10.66 -4.21 9.91
N ALA A 183 -11.79 -3.48 10.00
CA ALA A 183 -11.89 -2.27 10.80
C ALA A 183 -11.57 -2.53 12.28
N ALA A 184 -12.01 -3.68 12.81
CA ALA A 184 -11.72 -4.09 14.19
C ALA A 184 -10.24 -4.41 14.48
N GLN A 185 -9.38 -4.47 13.45
CA GLN A 185 -7.92 -4.66 13.60
C GLN A 185 -7.13 -3.34 13.56
N GLN A 186 -7.76 -2.20 13.25
CA GLN A 186 -7.06 -0.93 13.09
C GLN A 186 -6.50 -0.43 14.42
N ASN A 187 -5.26 0.03 14.43
CA ASN A 187 -4.64 0.66 15.59
C ASN A 187 -5.13 2.11 15.77
N ASP A 188 -4.92 2.67 16.96
CA ASP A 188 -5.39 4.02 17.32
C ASP A 188 -4.83 5.14 16.43
N ASP A 189 -3.61 4.97 15.92
CA ASP A 189 -2.93 5.89 14.99
C ASP A 189 -3.31 5.65 13.51
N GLY A 190 -4.20 4.68 13.26
CA GLY A 190 -4.79 4.41 11.95
C GLY A 190 -4.16 3.28 11.14
N HIS A 191 -3.04 2.71 11.57
CA HIS A 191 -2.38 1.66 10.79
C HIS A 191 -2.97 0.27 11.03
N TRP A 192 -2.70 -0.61 10.07
CA TRP A 192 -2.84 -2.06 10.25
C TRP A 192 -1.46 -2.72 10.28
N ASP A 193 -1.38 -3.82 11.02
CA ASP A 193 -0.21 -4.68 11.10
C ASP A 193 -0.61 -6.09 10.61
N PHE A 194 0.23 -6.72 9.79
CA PHE A 194 0.04 -8.13 9.43
C PHE A 194 0.12 -9.02 10.67
N ASN A 195 0.94 -8.64 11.65
CA ASN A 195 0.84 -9.18 13.00
C ASN A 195 -0.23 -8.43 13.79
N HIS A 196 -1.52 -8.68 13.48
CA HIS A 196 -2.66 -8.01 14.13
C HIS A 196 -2.82 -8.37 15.61
N ARG A 197 -1.93 -9.19 16.21
CA ARG A 197 -1.79 -9.27 17.67
C ARG A 197 -1.20 -8.00 18.29
N ASN A 198 -0.55 -7.16 17.50
CA ASN A 198 -0.09 -5.85 17.93
C ASN A 198 -1.22 -4.81 17.99
N GLY A 199 -2.42 -5.16 17.48
CA GLY A 199 -3.59 -4.30 17.45
C GLY A 199 -4.56 -4.49 18.61
N PRO A 200 -5.77 -3.90 18.52
CA PRO A 200 -6.76 -3.87 19.60
C PRO A 200 -7.20 -5.24 20.13
N GLN A 201 -7.12 -6.28 19.30
CA GLN A 201 -7.47 -7.63 19.70
C GLN A 201 -6.39 -8.30 20.57
N GLY A 202 -5.14 -7.85 20.49
CA GLY A 202 -4.04 -8.38 21.29
C GLY A 202 -3.84 -9.89 21.08
N ALA A 203 -3.57 -10.61 22.17
CA ALA A 203 -3.40 -12.07 22.15
C ALA A 203 -4.62 -12.87 21.63
N ARG A 204 -5.80 -12.24 21.50
CA ARG A 204 -7.02 -12.89 20.98
C ARG A 204 -7.00 -13.02 19.46
N ALA A 205 -6.18 -12.23 18.77
CA ALA A 205 -5.96 -12.34 17.34
C ALA A 205 -5.30 -13.70 17.00
N THR A 206 -6.00 -14.48 16.18
CA THR A 206 -5.49 -15.73 15.62
C THR A 206 -4.82 -15.48 14.28
N ASP A 207 -3.88 -16.36 13.93
CA ASP A 207 -3.27 -16.39 12.60
C ASP A 207 -2.57 -15.07 12.16
N PRO A 208 -1.74 -14.44 13.00
CA PRO A 208 -0.99 -13.26 12.58
C PRO A 208 0.08 -13.62 11.55
N GLY A 209 0.38 -12.65 10.70
CA GLY A 209 1.57 -12.67 9.86
C GLY A 209 2.83 -12.29 10.65
N THR A 210 3.97 -12.46 9.99
CA THR A 210 5.30 -12.17 10.55
C THR A 210 5.96 -10.94 9.92
N ALA A 211 5.37 -10.39 8.84
CA ALA A 211 5.98 -9.30 8.10
C ALA A 211 5.86 -7.95 8.83
N HIS A 212 7.00 -7.34 9.15
CA HIS A 212 7.07 -5.93 9.56
C HIS A 212 6.98 -5.02 8.33
N ALA A 213 5.75 -4.70 7.93
CA ALA A 213 5.42 -4.00 6.70
C ALA A 213 4.18 -3.10 6.88
N LEU A 214 4.21 -2.19 7.86
CA LEU A 214 3.04 -1.43 8.32
C LEU A 214 2.36 -0.59 7.22
N THR A 215 3.14 0.09 6.37
CA THR A 215 2.59 0.83 5.22
C THR A 215 1.93 -0.10 4.20
N GLY A 216 2.50 -1.29 3.99
CA GLY A 216 1.92 -2.32 3.12
C GLY A 216 0.64 -2.93 3.67
N ALA A 217 0.62 -3.28 4.96
CA ALA A 217 -0.57 -3.78 5.64
C ALA A 217 -1.69 -2.73 5.65
N THR A 218 -1.36 -1.48 5.93
CA THR A 218 -2.31 -0.35 5.92
C THR A 218 -2.85 -0.09 4.51
N GLY A 219 -1.97 -0.06 3.50
CA GLY A 219 -2.37 0.08 2.10
C GLY A 219 -3.33 -1.04 1.70
N LEU A 220 -2.96 -2.31 1.96
CA LEU A 220 -3.80 -3.47 1.63
C LEU A 220 -5.15 -3.45 2.36
N ALA A 221 -5.18 -3.07 3.64
CA ALA A 221 -6.41 -3.00 4.43
C ALA A 221 -7.37 -1.89 3.98
N LEU A 222 -6.85 -0.77 3.46
CA LEU A 222 -7.65 0.31 2.88
C LEU A 222 -8.33 -0.09 1.57
N LEU A 223 -7.69 -0.94 0.76
CA LEU A 223 -8.17 -1.26 -0.58
C LEU A 223 -9.60 -1.82 -0.60
N PRO A 224 -10.01 -2.78 0.25
CA PRO A 224 -11.39 -3.25 0.31
C PRO A 224 -12.40 -2.14 0.61
N PHE A 225 -12.14 -1.26 1.59
CA PHE A 225 -13.05 -0.15 1.91
C PHE A 225 -13.24 0.77 0.70
N LEU A 226 -12.14 1.16 0.07
CA LEU A 226 -12.16 1.98 -1.14
C LEU A 226 -12.89 1.26 -2.28
N GLY A 227 -12.67 -0.04 -2.46
CA GLY A 227 -13.35 -0.87 -3.47
C GLY A 227 -14.87 -0.90 -3.28
N LYS A 228 -15.32 -0.99 -2.04
CA LYS A 228 -16.74 -0.89 -1.66
C LYS A 228 -17.32 0.52 -1.79
N GLY A 229 -16.49 1.53 -2.03
CA GLY A 229 -16.93 2.92 -2.14
C GLY A 229 -16.95 3.67 -0.81
N TYR A 230 -16.43 3.11 0.27
CA TYR A 230 -16.24 3.83 1.52
C TYR A 230 -14.99 4.70 1.39
N THR A 231 -15.14 6.00 1.63
CA THR A 231 -14.07 7.00 1.56
C THR A 231 -14.06 7.82 2.83
N HIS A 232 -12.99 8.58 3.05
CA HIS A 232 -12.86 9.48 4.20
C HIS A 232 -13.82 10.70 4.13
N LEU A 233 -14.39 11.01 2.95
CA LEU A 233 -15.34 12.12 2.78
C LEU A 233 -16.81 11.68 2.77
N ARG A 234 -17.08 10.39 2.56
CA ARG A 234 -18.44 9.86 2.49
C ARG A 234 -18.88 9.39 3.87
N GLU A 235 -20.03 9.90 4.32
CA GLU A 235 -20.70 9.41 5.53
C GLU A 235 -20.94 7.90 5.42
N SER A 236 -20.33 7.15 6.33
CA SER A 236 -20.43 5.70 6.43
C SER A 236 -19.88 5.22 7.78
N PRO A 237 -20.20 4.00 8.22
CA PRO A 237 -19.64 3.43 9.45
C PRO A 237 -18.10 3.34 9.47
N TYR A 238 -17.46 3.41 8.29
CA TYR A 238 -16.02 3.26 8.13
C TYR A 238 -15.33 4.57 7.70
N GLN A 239 -16.04 5.71 7.68
CA GLN A 239 -15.48 6.99 7.26
C GLN A 239 -14.21 7.35 8.06
N GLU A 240 -14.28 7.27 9.38
CA GLU A 240 -13.15 7.55 10.27
C GLU A 240 -12.04 6.49 10.13
N THR A 241 -12.40 5.21 9.96
CA THR A 241 -11.44 4.12 9.70
C THR A 241 -10.61 4.41 8.46
N VAL A 242 -11.24 4.78 7.35
CA VAL A 242 -10.55 5.14 6.10
C VAL A 242 -9.73 6.42 6.28
N ALA A 243 -10.28 7.44 6.93
CA ALA A 243 -9.57 8.70 7.20
C ALA A 243 -8.27 8.49 7.99
N LYS A 244 -8.32 7.70 9.07
CA LYS A 244 -7.15 7.37 9.89
C LYS A 244 -6.10 6.56 9.13
N GLY A 245 -6.52 5.59 8.32
CA GLY A 245 -5.59 4.82 7.50
C GLY A 245 -4.85 5.67 6.47
N LEU A 246 -5.58 6.54 5.77
CA LEU A 246 -4.99 7.50 4.83
C LEU A 246 -4.06 8.48 5.56
N TYR A 247 -4.48 8.99 6.72
CA TYR A 247 -3.65 9.86 7.56
C TYR A 247 -2.33 9.19 7.97
N TYR A 248 -2.37 7.90 8.35
CA TYR A 248 -1.17 7.14 8.68
C TYR A 248 -0.21 7.05 7.49
N LEU A 249 -0.72 6.69 6.30
CA LEU A 249 0.12 6.60 5.09
C LEU A 249 0.77 7.94 4.76
N ARG A 250 0.01 9.04 4.79
CA ARG A 250 0.52 10.39 4.51
C ARG A 250 1.61 10.80 5.50
N THR A 251 1.39 10.56 6.79
CA THR A 251 2.32 10.97 7.86
C THR A 251 3.60 10.14 7.88
N ASN A 252 3.55 8.89 7.38
CA ASN A 252 4.72 8.00 7.29
C ASN A 252 5.43 8.08 5.93
N MET A 253 4.97 8.93 5.01
CA MET A 253 5.64 9.18 3.74
C MET A 253 6.89 10.04 3.94
N ILE A 254 8.03 9.61 3.39
CA ILE A 254 9.26 10.41 3.39
C ILE A 254 9.43 11.06 2.03
N VAL A 255 9.08 12.35 1.94
CA VAL A 255 9.20 13.12 0.70
C VAL A 255 10.63 13.60 0.50
N SER A 256 11.17 13.35 -0.70
CA SER A 256 12.50 13.78 -1.13
C SER A 256 12.49 14.20 -2.59
N ASN A 257 13.65 14.54 -3.15
CA ASN A 257 13.78 14.77 -4.59
C ASN A 257 13.53 13.51 -5.46
N ARG A 258 13.33 12.35 -4.84
CA ARG A 258 13.01 11.06 -5.49
C ARG A 258 11.52 10.73 -5.44
N GLY A 259 10.67 11.63 -4.93
CA GLY A 259 9.28 11.35 -4.61
C GLY A 259 9.07 11.02 -3.13
N GLY A 260 7.85 10.58 -2.83
CA GLY A 260 7.39 10.17 -1.50
C GLY A 260 7.59 8.68 -1.26
N ASP A 261 8.58 8.34 -0.44
CA ASP A 261 8.90 6.97 -0.08
C ASP A 261 7.89 6.43 0.96
N LEU A 262 7.28 5.28 0.66
CA LEU A 262 6.36 4.53 1.55
C LEU A 262 6.83 3.10 1.80
N THR A 263 8.08 2.78 1.48
CA THR A 263 8.68 1.45 1.69
C THR A 263 8.78 1.10 3.18
N GLY A 264 8.85 2.11 4.05
CA GLY A 264 8.98 1.96 5.50
C GLY A 264 10.27 1.28 5.93
N GLY A 265 11.30 1.26 5.06
CA GLY A 265 12.54 0.51 5.29
C GLY A 265 12.36 -1.01 5.34
N SER A 266 11.21 -1.54 4.89
CA SER A 266 10.90 -2.96 4.94
C SER A 266 11.73 -3.75 3.91
N LYS A 267 12.04 -5.02 4.23
CA LYS A 267 12.59 -5.96 3.24
C LYS A 267 11.62 -6.21 2.06
N PHE A 268 10.33 -5.92 2.27
CA PHE A 268 9.28 -5.96 1.26
C PHE A 268 8.98 -4.55 0.68
N GLY A 269 9.94 -3.63 0.73
CA GLY A 269 9.73 -2.19 0.57
C GLY A 269 8.80 -1.80 -0.58
N MET A 270 9.06 -2.27 -1.80
CA MET A 270 8.21 -1.91 -2.94
C MET A 270 6.82 -2.56 -2.94
N TYR A 271 6.63 -3.71 -2.28
CA TYR A 271 5.27 -4.21 -2.02
C TYR A 271 4.51 -3.22 -1.15
N CYS A 272 5.13 -2.77 -0.07
CA CYS A 272 4.54 -1.79 0.82
C CYS A 272 4.19 -0.49 0.09
N HIS A 273 5.15 0.02 -0.67
CA HIS A 273 4.99 1.25 -1.43
C HIS A 273 3.89 1.11 -2.49
N GLY A 274 3.86 0.03 -3.27
CA GLY A 274 2.86 -0.18 -4.30
C GLY A 274 1.44 -0.23 -3.74
N LEU A 275 1.23 -1.01 -2.67
CA LEU A 275 -0.09 -1.12 -2.01
C LEU A 275 -0.55 0.22 -1.44
N ALA A 276 0.33 0.94 -0.76
CA ALA A 276 0.02 2.25 -0.19
C ALA A 276 -0.23 3.31 -1.28
N ALA A 277 0.54 3.29 -2.37
CA ALA A 277 0.36 4.17 -3.51
C ALA A 277 -0.97 3.94 -4.22
N ILE A 278 -1.41 2.68 -4.39
CA ILE A 278 -2.75 2.36 -4.92
C ILE A 278 -3.81 2.99 -4.00
N ALA A 279 -3.72 2.79 -2.68
CA ALA A 279 -4.70 3.32 -1.75
C ALA A 279 -4.82 4.85 -1.82
N LEU A 280 -3.68 5.57 -1.86
CA LEU A 280 -3.67 7.04 -2.00
C LEU A 280 -4.23 7.49 -3.36
N CYS A 281 -3.81 6.85 -4.46
CA CYS A 281 -4.27 7.20 -5.79
C CYS A 281 -5.75 6.92 -5.99
N GLU A 282 -6.25 5.77 -5.51
CA GLU A 282 -7.67 5.43 -5.61
C GLU A 282 -8.54 6.32 -4.73
N ALA A 283 -8.11 6.61 -3.49
CA ALA A 283 -8.82 7.55 -2.62
C ALA A 283 -8.91 8.93 -3.26
N TYR A 284 -7.80 9.44 -3.82
CA TYR A 284 -7.79 10.69 -4.56
C TYR A 284 -8.70 10.64 -5.78
N ALA A 285 -8.59 9.63 -6.63
CA ALA A 285 -9.40 9.50 -7.85
C ALA A 285 -10.91 9.40 -7.57
N MET A 286 -11.31 8.84 -6.42
CA MET A 286 -12.72 8.70 -6.04
C MET A 286 -13.31 9.98 -5.43
N THR A 287 -12.48 10.81 -4.81
CA THR A 287 -12.94 11.95 -3.98
C THR A 287 -12.55 13.31 -4.53
N GLU A 288 -11.52 13.35 -5.37
CA GLU A 288 -10.82 14.55 -5.83
C GLU A 288 -10.36 15.46 -4.68
N ASP A 289 -10.16 14.90 -3.48
CA ASP A 289 -9.73 15.65 -2.30
C ASP A 289 -8.38 16.34 -2.55
N PRO A 290 -8.31 17.69 -2.53
CA PRO A 290 -7.07 18.42 -2.76
C PRO A 290 -5.97 18.05 -1.75
N ASP A 291 -6.33 17.63 -0.52
CA ASP A 291 -5.36 17.27 0.51
C ASP A 291 -4.61 15.97 0.17
N LEU A 292 -5.18 15.09 -0.66
CA LEU A 292 -4.54 13.84 -1.09
C LEU A 292 -3.74 13.98 -2.38
N ARG A 293 -4.00 15.01 -3.20
CA ARG A 293 -3.44 15.13 -4.56
C ARG A 293 -1.92 15.11 -4.55
N GLN A 294 -1.30 15.87 -3.65
CA GLN A 294 0.16 15.94 -3.58
C GLN A 294 0.76 14.62 -3.10
N ASP A 295 0.21 14.02 -2.05
CA ASP A 295 0.73 12.75 -1.51
C ASP A 295 0.62 11.63 -2.53
N ALA A 296 -0.51 11.52 -3.23
CA ALA A 296 -0.69 10.56 -4.31
C ALA A 296 0.32 10.79 -5.47
N GLN A 297 0.55 12.05 -5.85
CA GLN A 297 1.54 12.38 -6.88
C GLN A 297 2.98 12.08 -6.45
N GLU A 298 3.34 12.32 -5.19
CA GLU A 298 4.66 12.01 -4.65
C GLU A 298 4.90 10.49 -4.57
N ALA A 299 3.87 9.70 -4.23
CA ALA A 299 3.96 8.25 -4.28
C ALA A 299 4.26 7.77 -5.71
N VAL A 300 3.56 8.30 -6.72
CA VAL A 300 3.82 7.98 -8.14
C VAL A 300 5.25 8.30 -8.56
N LYS A 301 5.76 9.49 -8.19
CA LYS A 301 7.14 9.88 -8.49
C LYS A 301 8.16 8.89 -7.92
N PHE A 302 7.91 8.34 -6.73
CA PHE A 302 8.79 7.34 -6.14
C PHE A 302 8.73 6.00 -6.88
N ILE A 303 7.57 5.56 -7.36
CA ILE A 303 7.47 4.38 -8.25
C ILE A 303 8.35 4.57 -9.48
N GLU A 304 8.25 5.73 -10.13
CA GLU A 304 9.02 6.03 -11.34
C GLU A 304 10.53 6.10 -11.08
N PHE A 305 10.92 6.67 -9.94
CA PHE A 305 12.31 6.69 -9.48
C PHE A 305 12.83 5.26 -9.21
N ALA A 306 12.04 4.43 -8.55
CA ALA A 306 12.40 3.09 -8.13
C ALA A 306 12.48 2.07 -9.28
N GLN A 307 11.97 2.41 -10.47
CA GLN A 307 11.97 1.50 -11.62
C GLN A 307 13.40 1.20 -12.11
N HIS A 308 13.70 -0.08 -12.33
CA HIS A 308 14.96 -0.49 -12.91
C HIS A 308 15.12 -0.02 -14.37
N LEU A 309 16.35 0.04 -14.85
CA LEU A 309 16.68 0.42 -16.25
C LEU A 309 16.05 -0.52 -17.29
N GLU A 310 15.81 -1.79 -16.91
CA GLU A 310 15.08 -2.77 -17.73
C GLU A 310 13.57 -2.77 -17.46
N GLY A 311 13.06 -1.78 -16.72
CA GLY A 311 11.64 -1.44 -16.60
C GLY A 311 10.82 -2.18 -15.55
N GLY A 312 11.39 -3.19 -14.91
CA GLY A 312 10.71 -3.89 -13.83
C GLY A 312 10.93 -3.24 -12.46
N TRP A 313 10.21 -3.77 -11.46
CA TRP A 313 10.40 -3.47 -10.04
C TRP A 313 10.55 -4.74 -9.24
N ARG A 314 11.27 -4.67 -8.14
CA ARG A 314 11.43 -5.77 -7.18
C ARG A 314 11.36 -5.24 -5.76
N TYR A 315 11.78 -6.00 -4.76
CA TYR A 315 11.57 -5.70 -3.35
C TYR A 315 12.18 -4.38 -2.90
N GLN A 316 13.33 -3.99 -3.48
CA GLN A 316 13.97 -2.70 -3.19
C GLN A 316 14.05 -1.81 -4.45
N PRO A 317 14.09 -0.47 -4.27
CA PRO A 317 14.23 0.47 -5.39
C PRO A 317 15.46 0.17 -6.27
N GLY A 318 15.26 0.17 -7.58
CA GLY A 318 16.32 -0.03 -8.57
C GLY A 318 16.78 -1.48 -8.77
N GLU A 319 16.15 -2.47 -8.13
CA GLU A 319 16.46 -3.88 -8.38
C GLU A 319 15.89 -4.39 -9.71
N PRO A 320 16.59 -5.30 -10.42
CA PRO A 320 16.03 -5.99 -11.58
C PRO A 320 14.69 -6.65 -11.25
N GLY A 321 13.68 -6.36 -12.06
CA GLY A 321 12.30 -6.60 -11.68
C GLY A 321 11.90 -8.07 -11.58
N ASP A 322 10.78 -8.28 -10.89
CA ASP A 322 10.01 -9.51 -10.94
C ASP A 322 8.54 -9.20 -11.26
N THR A 323 7.83 -10.20 -11.76
CA THR A 323 6.43 -10.03 -12.19
C THR A 323 5.49 -9.76 -11.02
N SER A 324 5.85 -10.12 -9.80
CA SER A 324 4.96 -10.01 -8.64
C SER A 324 4.88 -8.60 -8.08
N VAL A 325 6.01 -7.94 -7.84
CA VAL A 325 6.08 -6.53 -7.41
C VAL A 325 5.64 -5.62 -8.55
N TYR A 326 6.03 -5.97 -9.79
CA TYR A 326 5.65 -5.25 -10.99
C TYR A 326 4.13 -5.02 -11.09
N GLY A 327 3.31 -6.06 -10.82
CA GLY A 327 1.86 -5.96 -10.91
C GLY A 327 1.27 -4.85 -10.03
N TRP A 328 1.75 -4.73 -8.79
CA TRP A 328 1.29 -3.68 -7.86
C TRP A 328 1.74 -2.28 -8.28
N GLN A 329 2.98 -2.14 -8.76
CA GLN A 329 3.46 -0.83 -9.24
C GLN A 329 2.68 -0.36 -10.46
N LEU A 330 2.45 -1.26 -11.43
CA LEU A 330 1.67 -0.92 -12.62
C LEU A 330 0.23 -0.57 -12.26
N MET A 331 -0.38 -1.27 -11.30
CA MET A 331 -1.72 -0.94 -10.81
C MET A 331 -1.75 0.44 -10.14
N ALA A 332 -0.73 0.81 -9.35
CA ALA A 332 -0.62 2.14 -8.77
C ALA A 332 -0.54 3.23 -9.86
N LEU A 333 0.30 3.03 -10.89
CA LEU A 333 0.38 3.95 -12.03
C LEU A 333 -0.96 4.05 -12.78
N LYS A 334 -1.66 2.92 -12.97
CA LYS A 334 -3.01 2.92 -13.57
C LYS A 334 -4.02 3.70 -12.73
N SER A 335 -4.03 3.50 -11.41
CA SER A 335 -4.91 4.26 -10.50
C SER A 335 -4.60 5.75 -10.51
N ALA A 336 -3.32 6.12 -10.57
CA ALA A 336 -2.89 7.51 -10.67
C ALA A 336 -3.43 8.18 -11.94
N LEU A 337 -3.34 7.50 -13.07
CA LEU A 337 -3.85 8.00 -14.34
C LEU A 337 -5.36 8.17 -14.36
N ILE A 338 -6.11 7.24 -13.73
CA ILE A 338 -7.56 7.38 -13.57
C ILE A 338 -7.89 8.64 -12.77
N GLY A 339 -7.10 8.93 -11.73
CA GLY A 339 -7.21 10.16 -10.94
C GLY A 339 -6.66 11.43 -11.61
N GLY A 340 -6.20 11.38 -12.86
CA GLY A 340 -5.63 12.53 -13.56
C GLY A 340 -4.31 13.02 -12.96
N LEU A 341 -3.56 12.15 -12.29
CA LEU A 341 -2.18 12.40 -11.84
C LEU A 341 -1.20 12.19 -12.99
N GLN A 342 -0.03 12.81 -12.88
CA GLN A 342 1.00 12.72 -13.90
C GLN A 342 1.77 11.41 -13.78
N VAL A 343 1.82 10.67 -14.88
CA VAL A 343 2.67 9.49 -15.07
C VAL A 343 3.46 9.64 -16.37
N SER A 344 4.75 9.34 -16.29
CA SER A 344 5.71 9.37 -17.40
C SER A 344 5.46 8.23 -18.38
N SER A 345 5.20 8.56 -19.64
CA SER A 345 5.02 7.56 -20.69
C SER A 345 6.28 6.72 -20.92
N ALA A 346 7.47 7.29 -20.70
CA ALA A 346 8.73 6.55 -20.81
C ALA A 346 8.82 5.43 -19.76
N LYS A 347 8.31 5.67 -18.55
CA LYS A 347 8.26 4.68 -17.47
C LYS A 347 7.23 3.59 -17.75
N VAL A 348 6.10 3.95 -18.37
CA VAL A 348 5.11 2.98 -18.88
C VAL A 348 5.69 2.12 -20.01
N GLY A 349 6.40 2.72 -20.96
CA GLY A 349 7.06 1.98 -22.05
C GLY A 349 8.13 1.00 -21.54
N LEU A 350 8.91 1.40 -20.53
CA LEU A 350 9.84 0.48 -19.84
C LEU A 350 9.09 -0.64 -19.11
N ALA A 351 7.96 -0.35 -18.46
CA ALA A 351 7.15 -1.36 -17.82
C ALA A 351 6.62 -2.39 -18.83
N GLU A 352 6.24 -1.96 -20.04
CA GLU A 352 5.86 -2.86 -21.13
C GLU A 352 7.05 -3.70 -21.59
N TYR A 353 8.21 -3.07 -21.78
CA TYR A 353 9.45 -3.77 -22.15
C TYR A 353 9.81 -4.88 -21.15
N PHE A 354 9.68 -4.63 -19.84
CA PHE A 354 9.90 -5.66 -18.83
C PHE A 354 9.01 -6.90 -19.03
N LEU A 355 7.73 -6.72 -19.35
CA LEU A 355 6.85 -7.86 -19.64
C LEU A 355 7.33 -8.65 -20.87
N ASP A 356 7.92 -8.00 -21.86
CA ASP A 356 8.49 -8.68 -23.01
C ASP A 356 9.70 -9.56 -22.64
N THR A 357 10.45 -9.21 -21.60
CA THR A 357 11.63 -9.99 -21.17
C THR A 357 11.27 -11.24 -20.38
N VAL A 358 10.07 -11.29 -19.77
CA VAL A 358 9.61 -12.42 -18.95
C VAL A 358 8.49 -13.23 -19.58
N GLN A 359 8.09 -12.93 -20.81
CA GLN A 359 7.02 -13.65 -21.52
C GLN A 359 7.47 -14.90 -22.27
N THR A 360 6.52 -15.78 -22.57
CA THR A 360 6.65 -16.87 -23.54
C THR A 360 5.40 -16.93 -24.44
N ASP A 361 5.46 -17.69 -25.54
CA ASP A 361 4.36 -17.83 -26.52
C ASP A 361 3.80 -16.46 -26.97
N ALA A 362 4.72 -15.57 -27.38
CA ALA A 362 4.44 -14.21 -27.82
C ALA A 362 3.66 -13.33 -26.82
N GLY A 363 3.64 -13.68 -25.53
CA GLY A 363 2.91 -12.95 -24.50
C GLY A 363 1.63 -13.63 -24.00
N ALA A 364 1.40 -14.90 -24.38
CA ALA A 364 0.30 -15.65 -23.79
C ALA A 364 0.61 -16.12 -22.35
N TYR A 365 1.89 -16.27 -21.98
CA TYR A 365 2.31 -16.71 -20.65
C TYR A 365 3.50 -15.92 -20.14
N TYR A 366 3.69 -15.93 -18.82
CA TYR A 366 4.74 -15.16 -18.15
C TYR A 366 5.43 -15.98 -17.06
N GLY A 367 6.73 -15.76 -16.88
CA GLY A 367 7.54 -16.28 -15.77
C GLY A 367 7.80 -15.23 -14.69
N TYR A 368 8.65 -15.54 -13.71
CA TYR A 368 8.85 -14.66 -12.54
C TYR A 368 9.86 -13.53 -12.81
N GLN A 369 11.11 -13.88 -13.09
CA GLN A 369 12.21 -12.97 -13.46
C GLN A 369 12.83 -13.31 -14.83
N ARG A 370 12.34 -14.37 -15.45
CA ARG A 370 12.80 -14.93 -16.73
C ARG A 370 11.58 -15.44 -17.48
N PRO A 371 11.69 -15.64 -18.81
CA PRO A 371 10.64 -16.27 -19.59
C PRO A 371 10.14 -17.56 -18.94
N GLY A 372 8.83 -17.71 -18.83
CA GLY A 372 8.21 -18.91 -18.28
C GLY A 372 6.71 -18.96 -18.50
N LYS A 373 6.11 -20.02 -17.94
CA LYS A 373 4.67 -20.23 -17.91
C LYS A 373 4.29 -20.74 -16.51
N ARG A 374 3.87 -19.83 -15.64
CA ARG A 374 3.31 -20.15 -14.32
C ARG A 374 1.94 -19.49 -14.16
N PRO A 375 0.95 -20.12 -13.48
CA PRO A 375 -0.40 -19.57 -13.34
C PRO A 375 -0.42 -18.13 -12.80
N THR A 376 0.22 -17.89 -11.65
CA THR A 376 0.27 -16.60 -10.95
C THR A 376 0.91 -15.50 -11.78
N THR A 377 2.12 -15.71 -12.29
CA THR A 377 2.81 -14.70 -13.10
C THR A 377 2.11 -14.48 -14.44
N THR A 378 1.48 -15.52 -15.01
CA THR A 378 0.66 -15.38 -16.21
C THR A 378 -0.57 -14.52 -15.95
N ALA A 379 -1.27 -14.72 -14.84
CA ALA A 379 -2.40 -13.87 -14.46
C ALA A 379 -1.99 -12.40 -14.30
N ILE A 380 -0.86 -12.14 -13.63
CA ILE A 380 -0.34 -10.78 -13.46
C ILE A 380 0.05 -10.16 -14.81
N GLY A 381 0.81 -10.88 -15.64
CA GLY A 381 1.26 -10.39 -16.94
C GLY A 381 0.08 -10.10 -17.87
N LEU A 382 -0.93 -10.99 -17.93
CA LEU A 382 -2.12 -10.77 -18.73
C LEU A 382 -2.93 -9.57 -18.24
N LEU A 383 -3.18 -9.43 -16.94
CA LEU A 383 -3.88 -8.28 -16.39
C LEU A 383 -3.13 -6.97 -16.72
N SER A 384 -1.82 -7.01 -16.57
CA SER A 384 -0.94 -5.88 -16.90
C SER A 384 -1.04 -5.50 -18.38
N ARG A 385 -1.05 -6.48 -19.28
CA ARG A 385 -1.28 -6.24 -20.71
C ARG A 385 -2.64 -5.64 -21.01
N MET A 386 -3.68 -6.04 -20.29
CA MET A 386 -5.00 -5.40 -20.40
C MET A 386 -4.94 -3.92 -20.01
N TYR A 387 -4.24 -3.58 -18.91
CA TYR A 387 -4.05 -2.19 -18.48
C TYR A 387 -3.16 -1.38 -19.43
N LEU A 388 -2.23 -2.05 -20.11
CA LEU A 388 -1.43 -1.53 -21.22
C LEU A 388 -2.16 -1.62 -22.58
N GLY A 389 -3.49 -1.74 -22.56
CA GLY A 389 -4.33 -1.55 -23.74
C GLY A 389 -4.43 -2.71 -24.73
N TRP A 390 -4.00 -3.92 -24.37
CA TRP A 390 -4.35 -5.09 -25.18
C TRP A 390 -5.86 -5.23 -25.31
N ARG A 391 -6.35 -5.47 -26.53
CA ARG A 391 -7.78 -5.64 -26.78
C ARG A 391 -8.28 -7.00 -26.29
N ARG A 392 -9.55 -7.08 -25.88
CA ARG A 392 -10.22 -8.32 -25.46
C ARG A 392 -10.13 -9.48 -26.46
N ASN A 393 -10.06 -9.17 -27.75
CA ASN A 393 -9.95 -10.16 -28.83
C ASN A 393 -8.50 -10.46 -29.26
N ASP A 394 -7.49 -9.94 -28.55
CA ASP A 394 -6.10 -10.31 -28.79
C ASP A 394 -5.93 -11.82 -28.57
N ARG A 395 -5.40 -12.50 -29.59
CA ARG A 395 -5.27 -13.97 -29.57
C ARG A 395 -4.33 -14.45 -28.46
N ARG A 396 -3.34 -13.66 -28.06
CA ARG A 396 -2.41 -13.99 -26.96
C ARG A 396 -3.14 -13.93 -25.63
N LEU A 397 -3.93 -12.87 -25.43
CA LEU A 397 -4.80 -12.69 -24.26
C LEU A 397 -5.80 -13.84 -24.12
N GLN A 398 -6.46 -14.22 -25.22
CA GLN A 398 -7.41 -15.34 -25.23
C GLN A 398 -6.75 -16.69 -24.91
N ARG A 399 -5.54 -16.95 -25.42
CA ARG A 399 -4.78 -18.17 -25.08
C ARG A 399 -4.41 -18.20 -23.60
N GLY A 400 -3.91 -17.08 -23.07
CA GLY A 400 -3.57 -16.93 -21.66
C GLY A 400 -4.80 -17.11 -20.75
N ALA A 401 -5.91 -16.43 -21.07
CA ALA A 401 -7.17 -16.57 -20.33
C ALA A 401 -7.73 -18.00 -20.37
N LYS A 402 -7.61 -18.70 -21.51
CA LYS A 402 -7.99 -20.12 -21.62
C LYS A 402 -7.11 -21.01 -20.72
N PHE A 403 -5.82 -20.72 -20.64
CA PHE A 403 -4.92 -21.41 -19.71
C PHE A 403 -5.36 -21.18 -18.25
N LEU A 404 -5.61 -19.94 -17.83
CA LEU A 404 -6.13 -19.64 -16.50
C LEU A 404 -7.47 -20.34 -16.22
N ALA A 405 -8.39 -20.36 -17.19
CA ALA A 405 -9.68 -21.04 -17.06
C ALA A 405 -9.53 -22.57 -16.88
N THR A 406 -8.45 -23.15 -17.41
CA THR A 406 -8.14 -24.59 -17.26
C THR A 406 -7.54 -24.86 -15.89
N GLU A 407 -6.66 -24.00 -15.38
CA GLU A 407 -6.16 -24.08 -14.01
C GLU A 407 -7.32 -23.94 -12.99
N GLY A 408 -8.24 -23.00 -13.25
CA GLY A 408 -9.35 -22.69 -12.36
C GLY A 408 -8.90 -22.00 -11.07
N PRO A 409 -9.84 -21.58 -10.21
CA PRO A 409 -9.50 -20.93 -8.95
C PRO A 409 -8.85 -21.92 -7.98
N SER A 410 -7.85 -21.44 -7.24
CA SER A 410 -7.09 -22.18 -6.24
C SER A 410 -7.73 -22.05 -4.86
N GLN A 411 -7.74 -23.12 -4.06
CA GLN A 411 -8.12 -23.03 -2.63
C GLN A 411 -6.96 -22.59 -1.73
N ARG A 412 -5.75 -22.53 -2.29
CA ARG A 412 -4.50 -22.30 -1.55
C ARG A 412 -3.70 -21.12 -2.08
N ASP A 413 -4.20 -20.33 -3.03
CA ASP A 413 -3.42 -19.21 -3.57
C ASP A 413 -4.39 -18.05 -3.88
N MET A 414 -4.65 -17.23 -2.86
CA MET A 414 -5.49 -16.04 -3.00
C MET A 414 -4.79 -14.96 -3.82
N TYR A 415 -3.46 -14.94 -3.82
CA TYR A 415 -2.69 -14.01 -4.65
C TYR A 415 -2.95 -14.27 -6.13
N PHE A 416 -2.83 -15.54 -6.56
CA PHE A 416 -3.21 -15.99 -7.89
C PHE A 416 -4.69 -15.70 -8.17
N ASN A 417 -5.59 -16.06 -7.25
CA ASN A 417 -7.01 -15.84 -7.45
C ASN A 417 -7.34 -14.37 -7.66
N TYR A 418 -6.70 -13.45 -6.94
CA TYR A 418 -6.92 -12.01 -7.09
C TYR A 418 -6.63 -11.56 -8.53
N TYR A 419 -5.42 -11.86 -9.04
CA TYR A 419 -5.05 -11.48 -10.40
C TYR A 419 -5.86 -12.23 -11.46
N ALA A 420 -6.02 -13.54 -11.32
CA ALA A 420 -6.73 -14.36 -12.29
C ALA A 420 -8.22 -14.01 -12.36
N THR A 421 -8.85 -13.69 -11.23
CA THR A 421 -10.25 -13.25 -11.19
C THR A 421 -10.43 -11.95 -11.98
N ASN A 422 -9.52 -10.98 -11.87
CA ASN A 422 -9.59 -9.75 -12.67
C ASN A 422 -9.44 -10.04 -14.18
N VAL A 423 -8.51 -10.91 -14.58
CA VAL A 423 -8.37 -11.34 -15.98
C VAL A 423 -9.65 -12.02 -16.48
N MET A 424 -10.17 -12.98 -15.73
CA MET A 424 -11.37 -13.73 -16.10
C MET A 424 -12.59 -12.83 -16.17
N ALA A 425 -12.76 -11.89 -15.23
CA ALA A 425 -13.86 -10.93 -15.22
C ALA A 425 -13.82 -9.98 -16.41
N HIS A 426 -12.65 -9.46 -16.79
CA HIS A 426 -12.50 -8.64 -17.99
C HIS A 426 -12.70 -9.44 -19.28
N GLN A 427 -12.28 -10.71 -19.31
CA GLN A 427 -12.52 -11.59 -20.46
C GLN A 427 -14.00 -11.96 -20.60
N GLY A 428 -14.73 -12.13 -19.50
CA GLY A 428 -16.15 -12.47 -19.46
C GLY A 428 -16.50 -13.83 -20.09
N GLY A 429 -17.78 -14.01 -20.41
CA GLY A 429 -18.29 -15.21 -21.08
C GLY A 429 -18.37 -16.46 -20.19
N PRO A 430 -18.60 -17.65 -20.76
CA PRO A 430 -18.87 -18.88 -19.99
C PRO A 430 -17.72 -19.29 -19.05
N ALA A 431 -16.47 -19.01 -19.44
CA ALA A 431 -15.31 -19.30 -18.60
C ALA A 431 -15.27 -18.42 -17.34
N TRP A 432 -15.69 -17.15 -17.45
CA TRP A 432 -15.89 -16.26 -16.30
C TRP A 432 -16.98 -16.78 -15.38
N THR A 433 -18.17 -17.11 -15.91
CA THR A 433 -19.28 -17.63 -15.10
C THR A 433 -18.85 -18.84 -14.29
N LYS A 434 -18.21 -19.84 -14.93
CA LYS A 434 -17.70 -21.03 -14.23
C LYS A 434 -16.64 -20.70 -13.16
N TRP A 435 -15.71 -19.80 -13.46
CA TRP A 435 -14.69 -19.35 -12.50
C TRP A 435 -15.34 -18.69 -11.29
N ASN A 436 -16.23 -17.72 -11.55
CA ASN A 436 -16.91 -16.92 -10.56
C ASN A 436 -17.79 -17.76 -9.65
N ASP A 437 -18.61 -18.64 -10.21
CA ASP A 437 -19.51 -19.50 -9.44
C ASP A 437 -18.71 -20.42 -8.50
N LYS A 438 -17.57 -20.96 -8.96
CA LYS A 438 -16.73 -21.81 -8.12
C LYS A 438 -16.08 -21.02 -6.97
N LEU A 439 -15.47 -19.88 -7.28
CA LEU A 439 -14.69 -19.12 -6.29
C LEU A 439 -15.57 -18.35 -5.31
N SER A 440 -16.61 -17.66 -5.79
CA SER A 440 -17.49 -16.86 -4.93
C SER A 440 -18.25 -17.75 -3.92
N ASN A 441 -18.78 -18.89 -4.36
CA ASN A 441 -19.43 -19.85 -3.46
C ASN A 441 -18.44 -20.40 -2.41
N TYR A 442 -17.22 -20.73 -2.82
CA TYR A 442 -16.17 -21.18 -1.88
C TYR A 442 -15.86 -20.10 -0.83
N LEU A 443 -15.67 -18.84 -1.24
CA LEU A 443 -15.38 -17.75 -0.32
C LEU A 443 -16.54 -17.48 0.64
N VAL A 444 -17.78 -17.45 0.15
CA VAL A 444 -18.95 -17.27 1.02
C VAL A 444 -19.07 -18.39 2.05
N GLN A 445 -18.87 -19.65 1.64
CA GLN A 445 -18.99 -20.81 2.53
C GLN A 445 -17.83 -20.95 3.52
N SER A 446 -16.63 -20.49 3.17
CA SER A 446 -15.43 -20.62 3.99
C SER A 446 -15.17 -19.43 4.93
N GLN A 447 -15.98 -18.37 4.86
CA GLN A 447 -15.83 -17.21 5.74
C GLN A 447 -16.09 -17.63 7.19
N SER A 448 -15.17 -17.28 8.09
CA SER A 448 -15.30 -17.65 9.49
C SER A 448 -16.48 -16.94 10.14
N THR A 449 -17.23 -17.68 10.96
CA THR A 449 -18.32 -17.17 11.82
C THR A 449 -17.95 -17.21 13.30
N LYS A 450 -16.69 -17.55 13.62
CA LYS A 450 -16.24 -17.85 14.97
C LYS A 450 -15.66 -16.63 15.67
N LEU A 451 -16.30 -16.17 16.75
CA LEU A 451 -15.75 -15.20 17.72
C LEU A 451 -14.99 -14.03 17.04
N TYR A 452 -13.71 -13.88 17.36
CA TYR A 452 -12.81 -12.81 16.90
C TYR A 452 -12.39 -12.94 15.43
N GLU A 453 -12.71 -14.06 14.79
CA GLU A 453 -12.45 -14.32 13.37
C GLU A 453 -13.68 -14.05 12.50
N ALA A 454 -14.84 -13.75 13.10
CA ALA A 454 -16.08 -13.60 12.36
C ALA A 454 -15.94 -12.55 11.24
N GLY A 455 -16.20 -12.96 10.00
CA GLY A 455 -16.03 -12.12 8.80
C GLY A 455 -14.69 -12.26 8.09
N SER A 456 -13.73 -13.00 8.63
CA SER A 456 -12.40 -13.19 8.04
C SER A 456 -12.21 -14.53 7.34
N TRP A 457 -11.10 -14.67 6.61
CA TRP A 457 -10.69 -15.94 6.00
C TRP A 457 -9.28 -16.33 6.41
N ARG A 458 -9.06 -17.63 6.54
CA ARG A 458 -7.73 -18.26 6.64
C ARG A 458 -7.63 -19.35 5.59
N PHE A 459 -6.55 -19.32 4.82
CA PHE A 459 -6.20 -20.34 3.83
C PHE A 459 -4.78 -20.80 4.08
N ASP A 460 -4.45 -22.02 3.63
CA ASP A 460 -3.06 -22.49 3.59
C ASP A 460 -2.34 -21.89 2.37
N ASP A 461 -2.27 -20.55 2.36
CA ASP A 461 -1.70 -19.74 1.29
C ASP A 461 -0.16 -19.69 1.37
N PRO A 462 0.59 -19.74 0.25
CA PRO A 462 2.05 -19.63 0.23
C PRO A 462 2.62 -18.42 0.97
N TYR A 463 1.85 -17.33 1.09
CA TYR A 463 2.27 -16.07 1.71
C TYR A 463 1.56 -15.81 3.05
N PHE A 464 0.90 -16.83 3.60
CA PHE A 464 0.18 -16.73 4.86
C PHE A 464 1.12 -16.48 6.05
N GLU A 465 2.35 -17.03 6.03
CA GLU A 465 3.31 -16.81 7.12
C GLU A 465 3.68 -15.33 7.24
N GLU A 466 3.85 -14.63 6.12
CA GLU A 466 4.18 -13.21 6.09
C GLU A 466 2.97 -12.33 6.37
N GLY A 467 1.86 -12.54 5.64
CA GLY A 467 0.71 -11.65 5.63
C GLY A 467 -0.40 -12.00 6.62
N GLY A 468 -0.45 -13.25 7.09
CA GLY A 468 -1.45 -13.74 8.03
C GLY A 468 -2.90 -13.63 7.53
N ARG A 469 -3.83 -13.71 8.48
CA ARG A 469 -5.27 -13.61 8.26
C ARG A 469 -5.71 -12.26 7.70
N LEU A 470 -5.00 -11.17 8.03
CA LEU A 470 -5.28 -9.85 7.48
C LEU A 470 -5.12 -9.86 5.95
N TYR A 471 -4.00 -10.40 5.47
CA TYR A 471 -3.70 -10.50 4.04
C TYR A 471 -4.76 -11.32 3.28
N THR A 472 -5.07 -12.54 3.75
CA THR A 472 -6.04 -13.41 3.09
C THR A 472 -7.44 -12.80 3.09
N THR A 473 -7.81 -12.10 4.17
CA THR A 473 -9.12 -11.45 4.28
C THR A 473 -9.24 -10.27 3.31
N CYS A 474 -8.21 -9.44 3.19
CA CYS A 474 -8.21 -8.33 2.24
C CYS A 474 -8.29 -8.84 0.79
N LEU A 475 -7.52 -9.86 0.42
CA LEU A 475 -7.58 -10.44 -0.93
C LEU A 475 -8.95 -11.07 -1.23
N ALA A 476 -9.51 -11.84 -0.29
CA ALA A 476 -10.83 -12.44 -0.46
C ALA A 476 -11.94 -11.39 -0.63
N ALA A 477 -11.91 -10.31 0.16
CA ALA A 477 -12.83 -9.19 0.01
C ALA A 477 -12.70 -8.55 -1.37
N MET A 478 -11.48 -8.20 -1.80
CA MET A 478 -11.26 -7.60 -3.12
C MET A 478 -11.64 -8.51 -4.29
N ILE A 479 -11.51 -9.84 -4.15
CA ILE A 479 -11.99 -10.82 -5.13
C ILE A 479 -13.52 -10.73 -5.27
N LEU A 480 -14.25 -10.64 -4.15
CA LEU A 480 -15.71 -10.51 -4.15
C LEU A 480 -16.20 -9.12 -4.59
N GLU A 481 -15.33 -8.12 -4.62
CA GLU A 481 -15.63 -6.78 -5.12
C GLU A 481 -15.51 -6.64 -6.66
N VAL A 482 -14.98 -7.66 -7.36
CA VAL A 482 -14.64 -7.59 -8.81
C VAL A 482 -15.79 -7.12 -9.71
N TYR A 483 -17.04 -7.29 -9.28
CA TYR A 483 -18.23 -6.87 -10.00
C TYR A 483 -18.38 -5.35 -10.12
N TYR A 484 -17.78 -4.58 -9.21
CA TYR A 484 -17.95 -3.12 -9.15
C TYR A 484 -16.65 -2.36 -8.87
N ARG A 485 -15.61 -3.03 -8.35
CA ARG A 485 -14.33 -2.43 -7.98
C ARG A 485 -13.63 -1.71 -9.14
N HIS A 486 -13.58 -2.39 -10.28
CA HIS A 486 -13.05 -1.86 -11.53
C HIS A 486 -14.12 -2.02 -12.61
N MET A 487 -14.45 -0.91 -13.26
CA MET A 487 -15.33 -0.97 -14.43
C MET A 487 -14.68 -1.82 -15.53
N PRO A 488 -15.46 -2.48 -16.40
CA PRO A 488 -14.90 -3.26 -17.48
C PRO A 488 -13.96 -2.43 -18.34
N LEU A 489 -12.74 -2.94 -18.58
CA LEU A 489 -11.80 -2.34 -19.54
C LEU A 489 -12.34 -2.36 -20.97
N TYR A 490 -13.25 -3.29 -21.25
CA TYR A 490 -13.84 -3.52 -22.55
C TYR A 490 -15.36 -3.40 -22.43
N SER A 491 -15.89 -2.25 -22.82
CA SER A 491 -17.32 -2.00 -22.99
C SER A 491 -17.54 -1.30 -24.33
N ASP A 492 -18.76 -1.26 -24.85
CA ASP A 492 -19.05 -0.49 -26.07
C ASP A 492 -18.80 1.03 -25.89
N GLN A 493 -18.54 1.47 -24.65
CA GLN A 493 -18.13 2.82 -24.26
C GLN A 493 -16.64 2.94 -23.90
N SER A 494 -15.87 1.84 -23.87
CA SER A 494 -14.43 1.91 -23.61
C SER A 494 -13.72 2.41 -24.86
N ILE A 495 -13.15 3.61 -24.79
CA ILE A 495 -12.34 4.17 -25.87
C ILE A 495 -11.07 3.33 -26.01
N ASP A 496 -10.76 2.93 -27.24
CA ASP A 496 -9.54 2.19 -27.59
C ASP A 496 -8.28 2.93 -27.09
N PHE A 497 -7.42 2.23 -26.37
CA PHE A 497 -6.10 2.72 -26.01
C PHE A 497 -5.22 2.78 -27.25
N THR A 498 -4.74 3.97 -27.61
CA THR A 498 -3.68 4.14 -28.61
C THR A 498 -2.50 4.79 -27.91
N PHE A 499 -1.36 4.11 -27.87
CA PHE A 499 -0.12 4.59 -27.27
C PHE A 499 0.71 5.37 -28.28
#